data_AF-A0A495ZFS1-F1
#
_entry.id   AF-A0A495ZFS1-F1
#
_cell.length_a   1.000
_cell.length_b   1.000
_cell.length_c   1.000
_cell.angle_alpha   90.00
_cell.angle_beta   90.00
_cell.angle_gamma   90.00
#
_symmetry.space_group_name_H-M   'P 1'
#
loop_
_entity.id
_entity.type
_entity.pdbx_description
1 polymer ?
#
loop_
_entity_poly.entity_id
_entity_poly.type
_entity_poly.pdbx_seq_one_letter_code
_entity_poly.pdbx_strand_id
1 'polypeptide(L)' 'MQGMGLTIVDDIINAIENGGSPKCSDEDGRAALEIAIALRESHRRGGVKVNLPIEDRSLRILSSEIHGDDTPARIRRLRS' A
#
# COMPACT_ATOMS: atom_id res chain seq x y z
N MET A 1 -18.25 -18.57 3.50
CA MET A 1 -16.96 -18.23 2.85
C MET A 1 -16.47 -16.96 3.53
N GLN A 2 -15.36 -17.00 4.27
CA GLN A 2 -14.80 -15.80 4.91
C GLN A 2 -14.38 -14.78 3.83
N GLY A 3 -14.55 -13.49 4.12
CA GLY A 3 -14.14 -12.43 3.20
C GLY A 3 -12.62 -12.37 3.05
N MET A 4 -12.13 -12.02 1.86
CA MET A 4 -10.69 -11.97 1.55
C MET A 4 -9.86 -11.18 2.58
N GLY A 5 -10.39 -10.07 3.09
CA GLY A 5 -9.68 -9.26 4.08
C GLY A 5 -9.37 -10.02 5.38
N LEU A 6 -10.32 -10.82 5.87
CA LEU A 6 -10.13 -11.62 7.08
C LEU A 6 -9.09 -12.71 6.85
N THR A 7 -9.12 -13.36 5.68
CA THR A 7 -8.15 -14.42 5.36
C THR A 7 -6.71 -13.93 5.22
N ILE A 8 -6.49 -12.65 4.93
CA ILE A 8 -5.14 -12.04 4.86
C ILE A 8 -4.62 -11.75 6.27
N VAL A 9 -5.48 -11.20 7.14
CA VAL A 9 -5.10 -10.92 8.53
C VAL A 9 -4.78 -12.23 9.27
N ASP A 10 -5.61 -13.25 9.09
CA ASP A 10 -5.39 -14.57 9.69
C ASP A 10 -4.06 -15.19 9.24
N ASP A 11 -3.68 -15.02 7.96
CA ASP A 11 -2.42 -15.53 7.42
C ASP A 11 -1.19 -14.90 8.09
N ILE A 12 -1.22 -13.58 8.29
CA ILE A 12 -0.15 -12.84 8.95
C ILE A 12 -0.04 -13.28 10.42
N ILE A 13 -1.17 -13.39 11.13
CA ILE A 13 -1.19 -13.82 12.53
C ILE A 13 -0.61 -15.23 12.66
N ASN A 14 -1.05 -16.16 11.82
CA ASN A 14 -0.55 -17.54 11.84
C ASN A 14 0.95 -17.61 11.58
N ALA A 15 1.49 -16.80 10.66
CA ALA A 15 2.92 -16.75 10.40
C ALA A 15 3.72 -16.26 11.63
N ILE A 16 3.19 -15.26 12.34
CA ILE A 16 3.81 -14.73 13.57
C ILE A 16 3.78 -15.78 14.69
N GLU A 17 2.64 -16.42 14.93
CA GLU A 17 2.45 -17.35 16.04
C GLU A 17 3.22 -18.66 15.86
N ASN A 18 3.32 -19.14 14.62
CA ASN A 18 3.90 -20.46 14.32
C ASN A 18 5.33 -20.39 13.75
N GLY A 19 5.92 -19.20 13.67
CA GLY A 19 7.30 -19.01 13.21
C GLY A 19 7.50 -19.27 11.70
N GLY A 20 6.60 -18.77 10.87
CA GLY A 20 6.60 -18.95 9.41
C GLY A 20 6.67 -17.62 8.63
N SER A 21 6.48 -17.71 7.31
CA SER A 21 6.34 -16.56 6.44
C SER A 21 4.88 -16.40 5.97
N PRO A 22 4.34 -15.18 5.93
CA PRO A 22 3.04 -14.94 5.31
C PRO A 22 3.08 -15.25 3.82
N LYS A 23 1.92 -15.48 3.20
CA LYS A 23 1.76 -15.72 1.76
C LYS A 23 2.25 -14.57 0.89
N CYS A 24 2.22 -13.35 1.44
CA CYS A 24 2.78 -12.15 0.81
C CYS A 24 3.92 -11.66 1.70
N SER A 25 5.14 -11.78 1.20
CA SER A 25 6.33 -11.34 1.93
C SER A 25 6.43 -9.80 1.96
N ASP A 26 7.34 -9.30 2.79
CA ASP A 26 7.74 -7.90 2.80
C ASP A 26 8.32 -7.46 1.45
N GLU A 27 9.07 -8.32 0.78
CA GLU A 27 9.62 -8.05 -0.56
C GLU A 27 8.53 -7.97 -1.63
N ASP A 28 7.51 -8.83 -1.56
CA ASP A 28 6.35 -8.77 -2.47
C ASP A 28 5.60 -7.44 -2.30
N GLY A 29 5.36 -7.03 -1.04
CA GLY A 29 4.73 -5.75 -0.72
C GLY A 29 5.56 -4.57 -1.22
N ARG A 30 6.88 -4.62 -1.04
CA ARG A 30 7.81 -3.58 -1.52
C ARG A 30 7.80 -3.48 -3.05
N ALA A 31 7.86 -4.61 -3.76
CA ALA A 31 7.82 -4.65 -5.21
C ALA A 31 6.48 -4.13 -5.76
N ALA A 32 5.36 -4.53 -5.16
CA ALA A 32 4.04 -4.05 -5.52
C ALA A 32 3.89 -2.53 -5.33
N LEU A 33 4.40 -2.00 -4.22
CA LEU A 33 4.41 -0.55 -3.96
C LEU A 33 5.28 0.20 -4.99
N GLU A 34 6.46 -0.33 -5.31
CA GLU A 34 7.35 0.24 -6.33
C GLU A 34 6.64 0.35 -7.69
N ILE A 35 5.95 -0.71 -8.11
CA ILE A 35 5.16 -0.73 -9.35
C ILE A 35 4.04 0.30 -9.30
N ALA A 36 3.32 0.40 -8.18
CA ALA A 36 2.24 1.38 -8.03
C ALA A 36 2.75 2.83 -8.15
N ILE A 37 3.91 3.14 -7.57
CA ILE A 37 4.54 4.46 -7.69
C ILE A 37 4.98 4.69 -9.14
N ALA A 38 5.59 3.71 -9.81
CA ALA A 38 6.03 3.82 -11.20
C ALA A 38 4.87 4.07 -12.17
N LEU A 39 3.72 3.41 -11.97
CA LEU A 39 2.50 3.64 -12.76
C LEU A 39 1.98 5.07 -12.60
N ARG A 40 1.93 5.57 -11.36
CA ARG A 40 1.52 6.95 -11.08
C ARG A 40 2.48 7.96 -11.71
N GLU A 41 3.78 7.69 -11.65
CA GLU A 41 4.79 8.57 -12.22
C GLU A 41 4.80 8.55 -13.75
N SER A 42 4.61 7.37 -14.35
CA SER A 42 4.37 7.22 -15.79
C SER A 42 3.19 8.08 -16.24
N HIS A 43 2.05 7.97 -15.56
CA HIS A 43 0.86 8.77 -15.86
C HIS A 43 1.13 10.29 -15.78
N ARG A 44 1.85 10.76 -14.75
CA ARG A 44 2.23 12.17 -14.59
C ARG A 44 3.15 12.70 -15.70
N ARG A 45 3.97 11.83 -16.29
CA ARG A 45 4.87 12.13 -17.39
C ARG A 45 4.24 11.90 -18.77
N GLY A 46 2.93 11.67 -18.84
CA GLY A 46 2.22 11.44 -20.11
C GLY A 46 2.28 9.99 -20.62
N GLY A 47 2.39 9.01 -19.72
CA GLY A 47 2.34 7.58 -20.06
C GLY A 47 3.66 6.98 -20.54
N VAL A 48 4.81 7.58 -20.19
CA VAL A 48 6.13 7.08 -20.59
C VAL A 48 6.57 5.88 -19.76
N LYS A 49 7.44 5.02 -20.32
CA LYS A 49 8.05 3.92 -19.58
C LYS A 49 8.88 4.46 -18.40
N VAL A 50 8.66 3.91 -17.22
CA VAL A 50 9.48 4.13 -16.02
C VAL A 50 10.26 2.86 -15.74
N ASN A 51 11.58 2.97 -15.59
CA ASN A 51 12.43 1.83 -15.23
C ASN A 51 12.38 1.59 -13.72
N LEU A 52 12.54 0.34 -13.32
CA LEU A 52 12.64 -0.09 -11.92
C LEU A 52 14.08 -0.53 -11.60
N PRO A 53 14.59 -0.29 -10.37
CA PRO A 53 13.94 0.48 -9.31
C PRO A 53 13.84 1.98 -9.67
N ILE A 54 12.88 2.67 -9.07
CA ILE A 54 12.67 4.11 -9.29
C ILE A 54 13.84 4.88 -8.68
N GLU A 55 14.44 5.75 -9.50
CA GLU A 55 15.57 6.59 -9.10
C GLU A 55 15.19 7.60 -8.00
N ASP A 56 14.06 8.31 -8.18
CA ASP A 56 13.57 9.26 -7.19
C ASP A 56 12.82 8.55 -6.04
N ARG A 57 13.55 8.32 -4.95
CA ARG A 57 13.04 7.69 -3.72
C ARG A 57 12.18 8.61 -2.85
N SER A 58 11.97 9.87 -3.24
CA SER A 58 11.08 10.80 -2.53
C SER A 58 9.60 10.63 -2.90
N LEU A 59 9.33 9.93 -4.00
CA LEU A 59 7.98 9.67 -4.50
C LEU A 59 7.18 8.80 -3.52
N ARG A 60 5.95 9.24 -3.24
CA ARG A 60 5.05 8.61 -2.27
C ARG A 60 3.61 8.58 -2.76
N ILE A 61 2.85 7.58 -2.33
CA ILE A 61 1.40 7.55 -2.41
C ILE A 61 0.88 7.84 -1.00
N LEU A 62 0.12 8.93 -0.85
CA LEU A 62 -0.47 9.31 0.41
C LEU A 62 -1.98 9.10 0.32
N SER A 63 -2.57 8.51 1.35
CA SER A 63 -4.02 8.41 1.47
C SER A 63 -4.64 9.81 1.56
N SER A 64 -5.81 10.01 0.96
CA SER A 64 -6.58 11.24 1.15
C SER A 64 -7.03 11.43 2.59
N GLU A 65 -7.05 10.38 3.40
CA GLU A 65 -7.43 10.45 4.82
C GLU A 65 -6.44 11.27 5.65
N ILE A 66 -5.14 11.23 5.31
CA ILE A 66 -4.03 11.86 6.04
C ILE A 66 -3.48 13.12 5.35
N HIS A 67 -4.15 13.61 4.30
CA HIS A 67 -3.61 14.67 3.46
C HIS A 67 -3.63 16.07 4.12
N GLY A 68 -4.43 16.26 5.18
CA GLY A 68 -4.63 17.56 5.82
C GLY A 68 -4.44 17.58 7.34
N ASP A 69 -4.68 16.47 8.04
CA ASP A 69 -4.50 16.30 9.49
C ASP A 69 -4.50 14.80 9.85
N ASP A 70 -4.28 14.48 11.13
CA ASP A 70 -4.30 13.10 11.65
C ASP A 70 -5.73 12.57 11.95
N THR A 71 -6.77 13.37 11.75
CA THR A 71 -8.15 12.96 11.99
C THR A 71 -8.66 12.14 10.80
N PRO A 72 -9.15 10.90 10.99
CA PRO A 72 -9.66 10.13 9.87
C PRO A 72 -10.85 10.82 9.17
N ALA A 73 -10.93 10.70 7.84
CA ALA A 73 -11.98 11.36 7.04
C ALA A 73 -13.40 10.98 7.50
N ARG A 74 -13.60 9.74 7.97
CA ARG A 74 -14.85 9.28 8.55
C ARG A 74 -15.24 10.08 9.81
N ILE A 75 -14.27 10.37 10.69
CA ILE A 75 -14.51 11.13 11.91
C ILE A 75 -14.83 12.59 11.58
N ARG A 76 -14.16 13.19 10.59
CA ARG A 76 -14.51 14.55 10.11
C ARG A 76 -15.97 14.63 9.64
N ARG A 77 -16.43 13.65 8.86
CA ARG A 77 -17.82 13.59 8.36
C ARG A 77 -18.89 13.42 9.44
N LEU A 78 -18.55 12.83 10.58
CA LEU A 78 -19.48 12.67 11.71
C LEU A 78 -19.61 13.95 12.56
N ARG A 79 -18.68 14.90 12.41
CA ARG A 79 -18.64 16.16 13.16
C ARG A 79 -19.19 17.37 12.38
N SER A 80 -19.52 17.20 11.10
CA SER A 80 -20.13 18.21 10.22
C SER A 80 -21.64 18.02 10.14
#